data_AF-A0A149PGD6-F1
#
_entry.id   AF-A0A149PGD6-F1
#
_cell.length_a   1.000
_cell.length_b   1.000
_cell.length_c   1.000
_cell.angle_alpha   90.00
_cell.angle_beta   90.00
_cell.angle_gamma   90.00
#
_symmetry.space_group_name_H-M   'P 1'
#
loop_
_entity.id
_entity.type
_entity.pdbx_description
1 polymer ?
#
loop_
_entity_poly.entity_id
_entity_poly.type
_entity_poly.pdbx_seq_one_letter_code
_entity_poly.pdbx_strand_id
1 'polypeptide(L)' 'MAPETRLKSGSPDRLAYDMRLIMLRYQRDGAAATAAQVERPTSLLGRQPWSRRDFAKACAAAWTKE' A
#
# COMPACT_ATOMS: atom_id res chain seq x y z
N MET A 1 -0.08 -18.37 -17.87
CA MET A 1 -0.67 -17.15 -18.47
C MET A 1 -0.30 -15.97 -17.57
N ALA A 2 0.60 -15.10 -18.03
CA ALA A 2 1.21 -14.06 -17.20
C ALA A 2 0.17 -13.00 -16.73
N PRO A 3 0.31 -12.43 -15.52
CA PRO A 3 -0.62 -11.41 -14.98
C PRO A 3 -0.80 -10.19 -15.90
N GLU A 4 0.20 -9.91 -16.73
CA GLU A 4 0.21 -8.86 -17.74
C GLU A 4 -0.92 -8.97 -18.78
N THR A 5 -1.34 -10.20 -19.11
CA THR A 5 -2.36 -10.43 -20.15
C THR A 5 -3.75 -10.05 -19.66
N ARG A 6 -4.02 -10.17 -18.35
CA ARG A 6 -5.34 -9.92 -17.77
C ARG A 6 -5.60 -8.41 -17.59
N LEU A 7 -4.56 -7.65 -17.26
CA LEU A 7 -4.63 -6.18 -17.06
C LEU A 7 -4.94 -5.39 -18.34
N LYS A 8 -4.54 -5.88 -19.52
CA LYS A 8 -4.76 -5.22 -20.81
C LYS A 8 -6.22 -5.20 -21.28
N SER A 9 -7.09 -6.05 -20.71
CA SER A 9 -8.44 -6.27 -21.24
C SER A 9 -9.50 -5.26 -20.78
N GLY A 10 -9.17 -4.32 -19.89
CA GLY A 10 -10.16 -3.35 -19.36
C GLY A 10 -9.57 -2.10 -18.70
N SER A 11 -8.30 -1.79 -18.99
CA SER A 11 -7.57 -0.70 -18.34
C SER A 11 -7.08 0.29 -19.38
N PRO A 12 -7.14 1.63 -19.15
CA PRO A 12 -6.49 2.60 -20.03
C PRO A 12 -5.01 2.24 -20.19
N ASP A 13 -4.44 2.36 -21.39
CA ASP A 13 -3.08 1.86 -21.71
C ASP A 13 -1.98 2.30 -20.73
N ARG A 14 -2.18 3.45 -20.07
CA ARG A 14 -1.27 3.99 -19.05
C ARG A 14 -1.32 3.22 -17.72
N LEU A 15 -2.45 2.62 -17.35
CA LEU A 15 -2.64 1.94 -16.07
C LEU A 15 -1.76 0.70 -15.93
N ALA A 16 -1.55 -0.08 -16.99
CA ALA A 16 -0.67 -1.24 -16.94
C ALA A 16 0.80 -0.84 -16.70
N TYR A 17 1.24 0.26 -17.32
CA TYR A 17 2.56 0.82 -17.10
C TYR A 17 2.72 1.41 -15.69
N ASP A 18 1.72 2.16 -15.22
CA ASP A 18 1.70 2.73 -13.88
C ASP A 18 1.73 1.64 -12.81
N MET A 19 0.96 0.55 -12.96
CA MET A 19 0.98 -0.59 -12.05
C MET A 19 2.36 -1.26 -12.01
N ARG A 20 3.01 -1.44 -13.16
CA ARG A 20 4.37 -1.99 -13.21
C ARG A 20 5.36 -1.10 -12.45
N LEU A 21 5.28 0.21 -12.64
CA LEU A 21 6.16 1.16 -11.96
C LEU A 21 5.94 1.18 -10.45
N ILE A 22 4.67 1.17 -10.01
CA ILE A 22 4.31 1.09 -8.58
C ILE A 22 4.85 -0.20 -7.96
N MET A 23 4.68 -1.34 -8.64
CA MET A 23 5.16 -2.63 -8.15
C MET A 23 6.68 -2.71 -8.08
N LEU A 24 7.39 -2.21 -9.10
CA LEU A 24 8.85 -2.16 -9.11
C LEU A 24 9.40 -1.31 -7.96
N ARG A 25 8.81 -0.13 -7.75
CA ARG A 25 9.18 0.74 -6.65
C ARG A 25 8.91 0.10 -5.29
N TYR A 26 7.76 -0.57 -5.16
CA TYR A 26 7.41 -1.31 -3.94
C TYR A 26 8.36 -2.48 -3.66
N GLN A 27 8.79 -3.22 -4.70
CA GLN A 27 9.75 -4.31 -4.54
C GLN A 27 11.15 -3.81 -4.17
N ARG A 28 11.60 -2.70 -4.76
CA ARG A 28 12.94 -2.14 -4.52
C ARG A 28 13.05 -1.46 -3.16
N ASP A 29 12.10 -0.58 -2.86
CA ASP A 29 12.18 0.32 -1.71
C ASP A 29 11.39 -0.25 -0.50
N GLY A 30 10.58 -1.28 -0.72
CA GLY A 30 9.63 -1.81 0.25
C GLY A 30 8.48 -0.84 0.53
N ALA A 31 7.61 -1.21 1.47
CA ALA A 31 6.59 -0.31 2.02
C ALA A 31 7.18 0.68 3.05
N ALA A 32 8.45 1.08 2.90
CA ALA A 32 9.14 1.94 3.86
C ALA A 32 8.79 3.40 3.59
N ALA A 33 8.02 4.00 4.50
CA ALA A 33 7.77 5.43 4.48
C ALA A 33 8.97 6.19 5.06
N THR A 34 9.36 7.30 4.42
CA THR A 34 10.31 8.25 5.01
C THR A 34 9.65 9.06 6.12
N ALA A 35 10.44 9.67 7.01
CA ALA A 35 9.91 10.53 8.08
C ALA A 35 8.98 11.63 7.52
N ALA A 36 9.39 12.32 6.46
CA ALA A 36 8.57 13.33 5.78
C ALA A 36 7.24 12.78 5.22
N GLN A 37 7.22 11.51 4.77
CA GLN A 37 6.00 10.85 4.30
C GLN A 37 5.06 10.45 5.45
N VAL A 38 5.56 10.35 6.68
CA VAL A 38 4.77 10.09 7.89
C VAL A 38 4.28 11.39 8.53
N GLU A 39 5.07 12.47 8.47
CA GLU A 39 4.71 13.77 9.04
C GLU A 39 3.44 14.35 8.42
N ARG A 40 3.36 14.37 7.08
CA ARG A 40 2.19 14.90 6.37
C ARG A 40 0.87 14.24 6.80
N PRO A 41 0.72 12.90 6.78
CA PRO A 41 -0.51 12.28 7.27
C PRO A 41 -0.69 12.42 8.78
N THR A 42 0.38 12.51 9.57
CA THR A 42 0.28 12.79 11.02
C THR A 42 -0.40 14.15 11.27
N SER A 43 -0.01 15.18 10.52
CA SER A 43 -0.65 16.51 10.61
C SER A 43 -2.12 16.47 10.17
N LEU A 44 -2.45 15.72 9.13
CA LEU A 44 -3.83 15.61 8.64
C LEU A 44 -4.74 14.83 9.58
N LEU A 45 -4.22 13.80 10.24
CA LEU A 45 -4.98 12.93 11.14
C LEU A 45 -5.03 13.45 12.58
N GLY A 46 -4.19 14.42 12.94
CA GLY A 46 -4.01 14.89 14.32
C GLY A 46 -3.42 13.83 15.26
N ARG A 47 -2.94 12.71 14.72
CA ARG A 47 -2.35 11.59 15.46
C ARG A 47 -1.34 10.86 14.59
N GLN A 48 -0.39 10.18 15.23
CA GLN A 48 0.57 9.34 14.52
C GLN A 48 -0.17 8.15 13.83
N PRO A 49 0.14 7.85 12.56
CA PRO A 49 -0.32 6.64 11.91
C PRO A 49 0.10 5.39 12.71
N TRP A 50 -0.73 4.37 12.73
CA TRP A 50 -0.38 3.14 13.43
C TRP A 50 0.85 2.47 12.82
N SER A 51 1.69 1.90 13.70
CA SER A 51 2.72 0.99 13.23
C SER A 51 2.06 -0.23 12.58
N ARG A 52 2.76 -0.85 11.62
CA ARG A 52 2.28 -2.09 10.97
C ARG A 52 1.96 -3.18 11.99
N ARG A 53 2.72 -3.25 13.09
CA ARG A 53 2.52 -4.23 14.16
C ARG A 53 1.25 -3.96 14.95
N ASP A 54 0.99 -2.70 15.31
CA ASP A 54 -0.20 -2.33 16.09
C ASP A 54 -1.47 -2.49 15.25
N PHE A 55 -1.40 -2.13 13.96
CA PHE A 55 -2.47 -2.41 13.00
C PHE A 55 -2.75 -3.93 12.91
N ALA A 56 -1.72 -4.75 12.71
CA ALA A 56 -1.90 -6.21 12.62
C ALA A 56 -2.51 -6.81 13.90
N LYS A 57 -2.09 -6.35 15.08
CA LYS A 57 -2.65 -6.77 16.37
C LYS A 57 -4.12 -6.36 16.50
N ALA A 58 -4.46 -5.12 16.14
CA ALA A 58 -5.83 -4.62 16.21
C ALA A 58 -6.76 -5.40 15.27
N CYS A 59 -6.33 -5.66 14.03
CA CYS A 59 -7.08 -6.47 13.07
C CYS A 59 -7.28 -7.91 13.57
N ALA A 60 -6.21 -8.56 14.05
CA ALA A 60 -6.32 -9.91 14.60
C ALA A 60 -7.31 -9.95 15.78
N ALA A 61 -7.25 -9.00 16.70
CA ALA A 61 -8.18 -8.92 17.83
C ALA A 61 -9.64 -8.67 17.40
N ALA A 62 -9.85 -7.92 16.32
CA ALA A 62 -11.18 -7.65 15.77
C ALA A 62 -11.77 -8.90 15.10
N TRP A 63 -10.97 -9.63 14.32
CA TRP A 63 -11.42 -10.79 13.55
C TRP A 63 -11.60 -12.07 14.39
N THR A 64 -10.92 -12.19 15.54
CA THR A 64 -11.13 -13.32 16.46
C THR A 64 -12.43 -13.18 17.27
N LYS A 65 -13.11 -12.03 17.23
CA LYS A 65 -14.39 -11.82 17.90
C LYS A 65 -15.62 -12.25 17.08
N GLU A 66 -15.42 -12.84 15.91
CA GLU A 66 -16.46 -13.45 15.07
C GLU A 66 -16.50 -14.99 15.23
#